data_AF-A0A6B3GXC7-F1
#
_entry.id   AF-A0A6B3GXC7-F1
#
_cell.length_a   1.000
_cell.length_b   1.000
_cell.length_c   1.000
_cell.angle_alpha   90.00
_cell.angle_beta   90.00
_cell.angle_gamma   90.00
#
_symmetry.space_group_name_H-M   'P 1'
#
loop_
_entity.id
_entity.type
_entity.pdbx_description
1 polymer ?
#
loop_
_entity_poly.entity_id
_entity_poly.type
_entity_poly.pdbx_seq_one_letter_code
_entity_poly.pdbx_strand_id
1 'polypeptide(L)'
;MTGMRTALRALAVTAAALLAATALSPTAQARPEPRAPEEFVALRSVDPTIIQEMRYTTAHTFMGERVDGYRQPVCILTRPAARALHLAQKRLLRQGYALKVYDCYRPQRAVDHFVRWAKDLDDQSMKREFYPLVDKSRLFEDGYIAEKSGHSRGSTVDLTLVRMPALPTRPYRPGERLTPCFAPKDERFPDNSVDMGTGYDCFDTLSHTDDPQIQGAQRANRQ
;
A
#
# COMPACT_ATOMS: atom_id res chain seq x y z
N MET A 1 -68.71 -14.90 -52.69
CA MET A 1 -68.29 -13.52 -53.04
C MET A 1 -67.58 -12.93 -51.82
N THR A 2 -66.27 -13.15 -51.70
CA THR A 2 -65.20 -12.17 -52.05
C THR A 2 -65.20 -10.94 -51.14
N GLY A 3 -64.45 -10.99 -50.04
CA GLY A 3 -64.25 -9.79 -49.22
C GLY A 3 -63.32 -9.90 -48.01
N MET A 4 -62.91 -11.11 -47.58
CA MET A 4 -62.25 -11.27 -46.28
C MET A 4 -60.89 -11.99 -46.33
N ARG A 5 -60.13 -11.79 -47.41
CA ARG A 5 -58.76 -12.35 -47.56
C ARG A 5 -57.65 -11.31 -47.75
N THR A 6 -57.97 -10.02 -47.75
CA THR A 6 -57.00 -8.92 -48.01
C THR A 6 -56.52 -8.19 -46.76
N ALA A 7 -57.12 -8.41 -45.58
CA ALA A 7 -56.69 -7.73 -44.35
C ALA A 7 -55.45 -8.37 -43.66
N LEU A 8 -55.10 -9.61 -44.00
CA LEU A 8 -54.00 -10.35 -43.37
C LEU A 8 -52.64 -10.22 -44.08
N ARG A 9 -52.54 -9.47 -45.18
CA ARG A 9 -51.26 -9.23 -45.88
C ARG A 9 -50.67 -7.83 -45.69
N ALA A 10 -51.38 -6.91 -45.06
CA ALA A 10 -50.89 -5.53 -44.83
C ALA A 10 -50.28 -5.30 -43.44
N LEU A 11 -50.37 -6.27 -42.51
CA LEU A 11 -49.76 -6.17 -41.17
C LEU A 11 -48.43 -6.94 -41.01
N ALA A 12 -48.00 -7.67 -42.04
CA ALA A 12 -46.75 -8.43 -42.02
C ALA A 12 -45.54 -7.68 -42.62
N VAL A 13 -45.73 -6.45 -43.13
CA VAL A 13 -44.63 -5.67 -43.75
C VAL A 13 -44.19 -4.47 -42.89
N THR A 14 -44.98 -4.06 -41.89
CA THR A 14 -44.59 -2.98 -40.95
C THR A 14 -43.94 -3.47 -39.65
N ALA A 15 -43.98 -4.78 -39.36
CA ALA A 15 -43.33 -5.34 -38.17
C ALA A 15 -41.84 -5.72 -38.38
N ALA A 16 -41.36 -5.80 -39.63
CA ALA A 16 -39.95 -6.09 -39.92
C ALA A 16 -39.07 -4.83 -40.03
N ALA A 17 -39.66 -3.63 -40.13
CA ALA A 17 -38.92 -2.36 -40.17
C ALA A 17 -38.65 -1.76 -38.77
N LEU A 18 -39.25 -2.32 -37.71
CA LEU A 18 -39.07 -1.88 -36.32
C LEU A 18 -38.03 -2.69 -35.53
N LEU A 19 -37.38 -3.67 -36.16
CA LEU A 19 -36.33 -4.52 -35.54
C LEU A 19 -34.90 -4.17 -35.99
N ALA A 20 -34.71 -3.04 -36.68
CA ALA A 20 -33.39 -2.58 -37.11
C ALA A 20 -32.99 -1.21 -36.51
N ALA A 21 -33.58 -0.84 -35.37
CA ALA A 21 -32.96 0.15 -34.49
C ALA A 21 -31.79 -0.56 -33.79
N THR A 22 -30.67 -0.62 -34.50
CA THR A 22 -29.37 -1.04 -33.99
C THR A 22 -29.14 -0.33 -32.66
N ALA A 23 -29.18 -1.10 -31.57
CA ALA A 23 -28.62 -0.68 -30.30
C ALA A 23 -27.12 -0.45 -30.55
N LEU A 24 -26.77 0.78 -30.91
CA LEU A 24 -25.42 1.29 -30.80
C LEU A 24 -25.10 1.28 -29.31
N SER A 25 -24.61 0.14 -28.82
CA SER A 25 -23.97 0.08 -27.51
C SER A 25 -22.93 1.20 -27.50
N PRO A 26 -22.99 2.17 -26.59
CA PRO A 26 -21.95 3.17 -26.50
C PRO A 26 -20.64 2.42 -26.31
N THR A 27 -19.74 2.56 -27.28
CA THR A 27 -18.38 2.07 -27.12
C THR A 27 -17.84 2.75 -25.87
N ALA A 28 -17.52 1.97 -24.84
CA ALA A 28 -16.88 2.51 -23.66
C ALA A 28 -15.54 3.10 -24.09
N GLN A 29 -15.50 4.41 -24.34
CA GLN A 29 -14.25 5.12 -24.51
C GLN A 29 -13.55 5.09 -23.16
N ALA A 30 -12.50 4.27 -23.04
CA ALA A 30 -11.58 4.36 -21.93
C ALA A 30 -10.97 5.78 -21.95
N ARG A 31 -11.37 6.62 -20.98
CA ARG A 31 -10.69 7.89 -20.78
C ARG A 31 -9.23 7.56 -20.42
N PRO A 32 -8.24 8.23 -21.03
CA PRO A 32 -6.85 8.02 -20.63
C PRO A 32 -6.75 8.31 -19.13
N GLU A 33 -6.34 7.32 -18.34
CA GLU A 33 -6.00 7.55 -16.94
C GLU A 33 -4.90 8.63 -16.90
N PRO A 34 -4.97 9.60 -15.97
CA PRO A 34 -3.89 10.56 -15.77
C PRO A 34 -2.55 9.82 -15.65
N ARG A 35 -1.59 10.18 -16.50
CA ARG A 35 -0.23 9.63 -16.38
C ARG A 35 0.45 10.27 -15.18
N ALA A 36 1.26 9.49 -14.47
CA ALA A 36 2.14 10.04 -13.46
C ALA A 36 3.03 11.13 -14.08
N PRO A 37 3.35 12.21 -13.35
CA PRO A 37 4.32 13.20 -13.81
C PRO A 37 5.66 12.53 -14.15
N GLU A 38 6.40 13.07 -15.13
CA GLU A 38 7.65 12.45 -15.64
C GLU A 38 8.76 12.35 -14.58
N GLU A 39 8.63 13.17 -13.52
CA GLU A 39 9.49 13.18 -12.36
C GLU A 39 9.34 11.92 -11.51
N PHE A 40 8.20 11.21 -11.59
CA PHE A 40 7.95 9.99 -10.84
C PHE A 40 8.35 8.74 -11.64
N VAL A 41 8.91 7.76 -10.93
CA VAL A 41 9.36 6.48 -11.49
C VAL A 41 8.99 5.34 -10.56
N ALA A 42 8.73 4.17 -11.13
CA ALA A 42 8.71 2.93 -10.37
C ALA A 42 10.14 2.60 -9.93
N LEU A 43 10.37 2.38 -8.63
CA LEU A 43 11.70 2.09 -8.11
C LEU A 43 12.36 0.89 -8.80
N ARG A 44 11.55 -0.12 -9.17
CA ARG A 44 12.02 -1.34 -9.84
C ARG A 44 12.66 -1.08 -11.21
N SER A 45 12.28 0.00 -11.90
CA SER A 45 12.90 0.36 -13.19
C SER A 45 14.25 1.06 -13.01
N VAL A 46 14.53 1.59 -11.82
CA VAL A 46 15.83 2.20 -11.47
C VAL A 46 16.75 1.16 -10.83
N ASP A 47 16.25 0.35 -9.91
CA ASP A 47 16.99 -0.73 -9.27
C ASP A 47 16.07 -1.91 -8.95
N PRO A 48 16.14 -3.02 -9.73
CA PRO A 48 15.31 -4.20 -9.49
C PRO A 48 15.80 -5.06 -8.31
N THR A 49 16.94 -4.74 -7.69
CA THR A 49 17.51 -5.50 -6.56
C THR A 49 16.98 -5.04 -5.21
N ILE A 50 16.34 -3.87 -5.14
CA ILE A 50 15.69 -3.39 -3.91
C ILE A 50 14.39 -4.17 -3.71
N ILE A 51 14.24 -4.76 -2.53
CA ILE A 51 13.07 -5.59 -2.18
C ILE A 51 11.88 -4.67 -1.92
N GLN A 52 10.73 -4.97 -2.50
CA GLN A 52 9.49 -4.19 -2.32
C GLN A 52 8.44 -5.06 -1.65
N GLU A 53 8.05 -4.69 -0.43
CA GLU A 53 6.98 -5.34 0.33
C GLU A 53 5.91 -4.29 0.68
N MET A 54 5.19 -3.83 -0.35
CA MET A 54 4.28 -2.70 -0.24
C MET A 54 3.07 -3.01 0.65
N ARG A 55 3.17 -2.69 1.95
CA ARG A 55 2.22 -3.12 3.01
C ARG A 55 0.80 -2.66 2.78
N TYR A 56 0.65 -1.42 2.32
CA TYR A 56 -0.63 -0.77 2.10
C TYR A 56 -1.47 -1.33 0.94
N THR A 57 -0.91 -2.27 0.16
CA THR A 57 -1.68 -3.07 -0.82
C THR A 57 -2.33 -4.32 -0.22
N THR A 58 -2.04 -4.62 1.04
CA THR A 58 -2.47 -5.82 1.76
C THR A 58 -3.37 -5.46 2.95
N ALA A 59 -3.89 -6.47 3.66
CA ALA A 59 -4.62 -6.28 4.92
C ALA A 59 -3.70 -6.21 6.16
N HIS A 60 -2.38 -6.35 5.99
CA HIS A 60 -1.43 -6.25 7.11
C HIS A 60 -0.98 -4.81 7.31
N THR A 61 -1.90 -4.02 7.87
CA THR A 61 -1.72 -2.60 8.17
C THR A 61 -2.28 -2.33 9.55
N PHE A 62 -1.98 -1.18 10.13
CA PHE A 62 -2.59 -0.75 11.41
C PHE A 62 -4.12 -0.58 11.32
N MET A 63 -4.70 -0.57 10.11
CA MET A 63 -6.17 -0.52 9.90
C MET A 63 -6.79 -1.90 9.63
N GLY A 64 -5.98 -2.93 9.36
CA GLY A 64 -6.47 -4.28 9.08
C GLY A 64 -7.02 -4.47 7.66
N GLU A 65 -6.84 -3.48 6.79
CA GLU A 65 -7.34 -3.50 5.42
C GLU A 65 -6.39 -2.83 4.42
N ARG A 66 -6.72 -2.96 3.14
CA ARG A 66 -5.99 -2.30 2.04
C ARG A 66 -6.27 -0.81 2.08
N VAL A 67 -5.21 -0.01 1.88
CA VAL A 67 -5.32 1.44 1.91
C VAL A 67 -5.79 2.00 0.56
N ASP A 68 -6.72 2.94 0.60
CA ASP A 68 -7.19 3.65 -0.59
C ASP A 68 -6.04 4.21 -1.43
N GLY A 69 -6.08 3.96 -2.74
CA GLY A 69 -5.06 4.43 -3.68
C GLY A 69 -3.89 3.48 -3.90
N TYR A 70 -3.65 2.52 -3.02
CA TYR A 70 -2.65 1.47 -3.21
C TYR A 70 -3.22 0.33 -4.07
N ARG A 71 -3.28 0.56 -5.38
CA ARG A 71 -3.86 -0.38 -6.35
C ARG A 71 -2.95 -1.55 -6.73
N GLN A 72 -1.63 -1.36 -6.62
CA GLN A 72 -0.61 -2.32 -7.03
C GLN A 72 0.60 -2.26 -6.08
N PRO A 73 1.32 -3.37 -5.87
CA PRO A 73 2.51 -3.42 -4.99
C PRO A 73 3.74 -2.83 -5.70
N VAL A 74 3.68 -1.54 -5.99
CA VAL A 74 4.75 -0.80 -6.65
C VAL A 74 5.22 0.36 -5.76
N CYS A 75 6.51 0.44 -5.51
CA CYS A 75 7.13 1.63 -4.94
C CYS A 75 7.30 2.68 -6.04
N ILE A 76 6.61 3.81 -5.93
CA ILE A 76 6.74 4.97 -6.83
C ILE A 76 7.46 6.08 -6.05
N LEU A 77 8.49 6.67 -6.65
CA LEU A 77 9.27 7.75 -6.06
C LEU A 77 9.57 8.82 -7.10
N THR A 78 9.97 10.00 -6.66
CA THR A 78 10.66 10.93 -7.57
C THR A 78 11.97 10.29 -8.06
N ARG A 79 12.35 10.61 -9.29
CA ARG A 79 13.58 10.10 -9.92
C ARG A 79 14.83 10.40 -9.10
N PRO A 80 15.02 11.59 -8.48
CA PRO A 80 16.14 11.83 -7.58
C PRO A 80 16.16 10.89 -6.36
N ALA A 81 15.02 10.67 -5.70
CA ALA A 81 14.92 9.77 -4.55
C ALA A 81 15.23 8.31 -4.94
N ALA A 82 14.69 7.83 -6.07
CA ALA A 82 14.99 6.49 -6.58
C ALA A 82 16.48 6.30 -6.89
N ARG A 83 17.14 7.31 -7.49
CA ARG A 83 18.60 7.28 -7.73
C ARG A 83 19.40 7.27 -6.43
N ALA A 84 18.98 8.02 -5.42
CA ALA A 84 19.64 8.01 -4.11
C ALA A 84 19.54 6.63 -3.45
N LEU A 85 18.37 5.99 -3.49
CA LEU A 85 18.20 4.62 -3.00
C LEU A 85 19.07 3.61 -3.75
N HIS A 86 19.19 3.73 -5.07
CA HIS A 86 20.11 2.88 -5.85
C HIS A 86 21.57 3.00 -5.36
N LEU A 87 22.04 4.23 -5.07
CA LEU A 87 23.39 4.43 -4.55
C LEU A 87 23.58 3.82 -3.16
N ALA A 88 22.57 3.94 -2.28
CA ALA A 88 22.57 3.29 -0.97
C ALA A 88 22.56 1.76 -1.10
N GLN A 89 21.70 1.21 -1.96
CA GLN A 89 21.61 -0.21 -2.27
C GLN A 89 22.97 -0.78 -2.69
N LYS A 90 23.66 -0.14 -3.63
CA LYS A 90 25.00 -0.57 -4.07
C LYS A 90 25.99 -0.66 -2.91
N ARG A 91 25.93 0.25 -1.92
CA ARG A 91 26.81 0.25 -0.75
C ARG A 91 26.47 -0.89 0.20
N LEU A 92 25.18 -1.07 0.50
CA LEU A 92 24.68 -2.10 1.40
C LEU A 92 24.92 -3.51 0.86
N LEU A 93 24.77 -3.73 -0.45
CA LEU A 93 25.03 -5.02 -1.08
C LEU A 93 26.47 -5.49 -0.86
N ARG A 94 27.45 -4.58 -0.87
CA ARG A 94 28.86 -4.91 -0.57
C ARG A 94 29.09 -5.29 0.90
N GLN A 95 28.17 -4.93 1.78
CA GLN A 95 28.18 -5.27 3.21
C GLN A 95 27.33 -6.52 3.51
N GLY A 96 26.76 -7.16 2.49
CA GLY A 96 25.89 -8.33 2.67
C GLY A 96 24.46 -7.98 3.07
N TYR A 97 23.99 -6.76 2.80
CA TYR A 97 22.62 -6.31 3.06
C TYR A 97 21.93 -5.81 1.79
N ALA A 98 20.60 -5.89 1.76
CA ALA A 98 19.77 -5.21 0.76
C ALA A 98 18.75 -4.31 1.45
N LEU A 99 18.35 -3.24 0.76
CA LEU A 99 17.21 -2.43 1.13
C LEU A 99 15.91 -3.20 0.88
N LYS A 100 14.97 -3.05 1.81
CA LYS A 100 13.57 -3.43 1.68
C LYS A 100 12.69 -2.22 1.95
N VAL A 101 11.75 -1.92 1.05
CA VAL A 101 10.82 -0.78 1.18
C VAL A 101 9.40 -1.26 1.47
N TYR A 102 8.70 -0.55 2.37
CA TYR A 102 7.32 -0.84 2.78
C TYR A 102 6.32 0.17 2.22
N ASP A 103 6.73 1.43 2.12
CA ASP A 103 5.95 2.51 1.53
C ASP A 103 6.83 3.56 0.84
N CYS A 104 6.29 4.19 -0.20
CA CYS A 104 6.94 5.20 -1.03
C CYS A 104 5.95 6.35 -1.28
N TYR A 105 5.65 6.74 -2.52
CA TYR A 105 4.60 7.71 -2.77
C TYR A 105 3.24 7.26 -2.20
N ARG A 106 2.68 8.09 -1.32
CA ARG A 106 1.36 7.91 -0.70
C ARG A 106 0.39 8.92 -1.29
N PRO A 107 -0.63 8.51 -2.06
CA PRO A 107 -1.60 9.46 -2.60
C PRO A 107 -2.42 10.09 -1.47
N GLN A 108 -2.89 11.33 -1.64
CA GLN A 108 -3.66 12.02 -0.59
C GLN A 108 -4.88 11.21 -0.12
N ARG A 109 -5.55 10.48 -1.02
CA ARG A 109 -6.67 9.60 -0.65
C ARG A 109 -6.31 8.51 0.37
N ALA A 110 -5.05 8.06 0.40
CA ALA A 110 -4.56 7.12 1.41
C ALA A 110 -4.41 7.81 2.77
N VAL A 111 -3.90 9.05 2.77
CA VAL A 111 -3.82 9.88 3.97
C VAL A 111 -5.21 10.17 4.51
N ASP A 112 -6.16 10.53 3.64
CA ASP A 112 -7.55 10.75 4.03
C ASP A 112 -8.18 9.47 4.60
N HIS A 113 -7.79 8.29 4.08
CA HIS A 113 -8.21 7.01 4.65
C HIS A 113 -7.68 6.82 6.07
N PHE A 114 -6.39 7.07 6.30
CA PHE A 114 -5.78 7.01 7.63
C PHE A 114 -6.48 7.95 8.62
N VAL A 115 -6.82 9.16 8.17
CA VAL A 115 -7.55 10.14 8.99
C VAL A 115 -8.97 9.67 9.32
N ARG A 116 -9.70 9.11 8.34
CA ARG A 116 -11.04 8.54 8.60
C ARG A 116 -10.98 7.40 9.60
N TRP A 117 -10.05 6.46 9.41
CA TRP A 117 -9.82 5.35 10.33
C TRP A 117 -9.44 5.82 11.74
N ALA A 118 -8.52 6.79 11.85
CA ALA A 118 -8.07 7.28 13.15
C ALA A 118 -9.19 7.99 13.94
N LYS A 119 -10.19 8.55 13.25
CA LYS A 119 -11.38 9.16 13.87
C LYS A 119 -12.44 8.14 14.32
N ASP A 120 -12.43 6.93 13.75
CA ASP A 120 -13.26 5.82 14.21
C ASP A 120 -12.60 5.14 15.42
N LEU A 121 -12.95 5.57 16.63
CA LEU A 121 -12.32 5.06 17.85
C LEU A 121 -12.73 3.62 18.19
N ASP A 122 -13.82 3.11 17.61
CA ASP A 122 -14.33 1.76 17.88
C ASP A 122 -13.53 0.71 17.10
N ASP A 123 -12.95 1.06 15.95
CA ASP A 123 -12.04 0.17 15.23
C ASP A 123 -10.68 0.04 15.93
N GLN A 124 -10.58 -0.97 16.80
CA GLN A 124 -9.36 -1.38 17.50
C GLN A 124 -8.83 -2.72 16.96
N SER A 125 -9.27 -3.14 15.77
CA SER A 125 -9.06 -4.49 15.23
C SER A 125 -7.58 -4.92 15.21
N MET A 126 -6.69 -3.98 14.91
CA MET A 126 -5.24 -4.21 14.81
C MET A 126 -4.42 -3.66 15.98
N LYS A 127 -5.10 -3.13 17.02
CA LYS A 127 -4.46 -2.49 18.19
C LYS A 127 -3.37 -3.35 18.80
N ARG A 128 -3.65 -4.65 18.98
CA ARG A 128 -2.75 -5.59 19.66
C ARG A 128 -1.36 -5.68 19.01
N GLU A 129 -1.27 -5.46 17.70
CA GLU A 129 0.00 -5.46 16.99
C GLU A 129 0.58 -4.06 16.88
N PHE A 130 -0.14 -3.12 16.27
CA PHE A 130 0.48 -1.88 15.80
C PHE A 130 0.53 -0.74 16.84
N TYR A 131 -0.37 -0.73 17.82
CA TYR A 131 -0.48 0.34 18.81
C TYR A 131 -1.02 -0.17 20.16
N PRO A 132 -0.40 -1.21 20.75
CA PRO A 132 -0.96 -1.91 21.91
C PRO A 132 -1.01 -1.06 23.17
N LEU A 133 -0.07 -0.13 23.33
CA LEU A 133 0.05 0.75 24.51
C LEU A 133 -0.46 2.17 24.27
N VAL A 134 -0.83 2.51 23.02
CA VAL A 134 -1.27 3.85 22.65
C VAL A 134 -2.79 3.86 22.54
N ASP A 135 -3.42 4.85 23.19
CA ASP A 135 -4.84 5.11 22.99
C ASP A 135 -5.07 5.68 21.58
N LYS A 136 -6.04 5.15 20.83
CA LYS A 136 -6.27 5.55 19.43
C LYS A 136 -6.61 7.05 19.32
N SER A 137 -7.24 7.63 20.34
CA SER A 137 -7.53 9.07 20.41
C SER A 137 -6.27 9.95 20.41
N ARG A 138 -5.10 9.39 20.75
CA ARG A 138 -3.83 10.11 20.82
C ARG A 138 -3.01 10.05 19.54
N LEU A 139 -3.39 9.24 18.53
CA LEU A 139 -2.53 9.01 17.35
C LEU A 139 -2.19 10.29 16.56
N PHE A 140 -3.04 11.31 16.60
CA PHE A 140 -2.75 12.63 16.03
C PHE A 140 -1.85 13.47 16.93
N GLU A 141 -2.10 13.49 18.24
CA GLU A 141 -1.32 14.24 19.23
C GLU A 141 0.12 13.73 19.29
N ASP A 142 0.29 12.41 19.27
CA ASP A 142 1.59 11.73 19.33
C ASP A 142 2.30 11.70 17.96
N GLY A 143 1.66 12.23 16.90
CA GLY A 143 2.27 12.42 15.58
C GLY A 143 2.39 11.17 14.70
N TYR A 144 1.77 10.04 15.09
CA TYR A 144 1.76 8.81 14.29
C TYR A 144 0.89 8.93 13.03
N ILE A 145 -0.19 9.73 13.09
CA ILE A 145 -1.06 10.04 11.95
C ILE A 145 -1.06 11.54 11.69
N ALA A 146 -0.89 11.92 10.42
CA ALA A 146 -0.89 13.31 9.98
C ALA A 146 -1.85 13.52 8.81
N GLU A 147 -2.56 14.65 8.78
CA GLU A 147 -3.47 15.02 7.67
C GLU A 147 -2.71 15.33 6.37
N LYS A 148 -1.41 15.62 6.48
CA LYS A 148 -0.50 15.87 5.35
C LYS A 148 0.76 15.03 5.54
N SER A 149 1.00 14.10 4.63
CA SER A 149 2.16 13.21 4.69
C SER A 149 3.30 13.71 3.80
N GLY A 150 4.54 13.53 4.26
CA GLY A 150 5.74 13.72 3.43
C GLY A 150 5.78 12.78 2.22
N HIS A 151 5.23 11.57 2.37
CA HIS A 151 5.10 10.58 1.29
C HIS A 151 4.31 11.10 0.09
N SER A 152 3.35 12.01 0.30
CA SER A 152 2.57 12.62 -0.78
C SER A 152 3.42 13.48 -1.73
N ARG A 153 4.65 13.85 -1.34
CA ARG A 153 5.61 14.57 -2.21
C ARG A 153 6.48 13.63 -3.04
N GLY A 154 6.45 12.33 -2.80
CA GLY A 154 7.16 11.32 -3.59
C GLY A 154 8.65 11.12 -3.28
N SER A 155 9.20 11.80 -2.28
CA SER A 155 10.63 11.69 -1.89
C SER A 155 10.82 11.19 -0.46
N THR A 156 9.77 10.64 0.15
CA THR A 156 9.82 9.96 1.46
C THR A 156 9.61 8.47 1.23
N VAL A 157 10.29 7.64 2.01
CA VAL A 157 10.30 6.18 1.88
C VAL A 157 10.39 5.56 3.27
N ASP A 158 9.61 4.52 3.50
CA ASP A 158 9.73 3.65 4.65
C ASP A 158 10.54 2.42 4.25
N LEU A 159 11.64 2.18 4.95
CA LEU A 159 12.58 1.12 4.58
C LEU A 159 13.25 0.46 5.77
N THR A 160 13.87 -0.68 5.50
CA THR A 160 14.74 -1.40 6.42
C THR A 160 15.87 -2.11 5.66
N LEU A 161 16.70 -2.84 6.40
CA LEU A 161 17.75 -3.71 5.87
C LEU A 161 17.35 -5.18 5.98
N VAL A 162 17.76 -5.97 4.98
CA VAL A 162 17.62 -7.42 4.95
C VAL A 162 19.01 -8.02 4.76
N ARG A 163 19.37 -9.02 5.57
CA ARG A 163 20.64 -9.75 5.40
C ARG A 163 20.55 -10.65 4.17
N MET A 164 21.62 -10.67 3.37
CA MET A 164 21.70 -11.51 2.18
C MET A 164 22.26 -12.91 2.49
N PRO A 165 21.73 -13.98 1.85
CA PRO A 165 20.62 -13.96 0.90
C PRO A 165 19.27 -13.70 1.59
N ALA A 166 18.43 -12.88 0.95
CA ALA A 166 17.11 -12.55 1.47
C ALA A 166 16.19 -13.78 1.47
N LEU A 167 15.66 -14.14 2.63
CA LEU A 167 14.69 -15.23 2.77
C LEU A 167 13.27 -14.74 2.45
N PRO A 168 12.39 -15.54 1.83
CA PRO A 168 11.01 -15.15 1.60
C PRO A 168 10.26 -14.84 2.91
N THR A 169 9.43 -13.79 2.89
CA THR A 169 8.45 -13.51 3.94
C THR A 169 7.12 -14.12 3.51
N ARG A 170 6.48 -14.91 4.38
CA ARG A 170 5.13 -15.44 4.09
C ARG A 170 4.11 -14.28 4.04
N PRO A 171 3.02 -14.40 3.28
CA PRO A 171 1.94 -13.42 3.36
C PRO A 171 1.24 -13.46 4.73
N TYR A 172 0.69 -12.30 5.11
CA TYR A 172 -0.24 -12.18 6.24
C TYR A 172 -1.56 -12.88 5.93
N ARG A 173 -2.17 -13.49 6.94
CA ARG A 173 -3.48 -14.12 6.86
C ARG A 173 -4.45 -13.37 7.79
N PRO A 174 -5.47 -12.69 7.26
CA PRO A 174 -6.47 -12.01 8.09
C PRO A 174 -7.05 -12.94 9.17
N GLY A 175 -7.11 -12.44 10.40
CA GLY A 175 -7.55 -13.19 11.58
C GLY A 175 -6.46 -14.03 12.27
N GLU A 176 -5.21 -13.98 11.79
CA GLU A 176 -4.11 -14.60 12.54
C GLU A 176 -3.83 -13.87 13.86
N ARG A 177 -3.14 -14.57 14.77
CA ARG A 177 -2.82 -14.01 16.09
C ARG A 177 -1.87 -12.82 15.93
N LEU A 178 -2.35 -11.63 16.30
CA LEU A 178 -1.59 -10.39 16.30
C LEU A 178 -0.57 -10.35 17.45
N THR A 179 0.72 -10.16 17.17
CA THR A 179 1.75 -10.00 18.21
C THR A 179 2.13 -8.52 18.31
N PRO A 180 2.33 -7.95 19.52
CA PRO A 180 2.81 -6.58 19.66
C PRO A 180 4.03 -6.26 18.78
N CYS A 181 4.02 -5.10 18.13
CA CYS A 181 5.06 -4.67 17.20
C CYS A 181 6.43 -4.46 17.86
N PHE A 182 6.50 -4.38 19.18
CA PHE A 182 7.74 -4.34 19.97
C PHE A 182 8.12 -5.67 20.63
N ALA A 183 7.38 -6.76 20.37
CA ALA A 183 7.72 -8.07 20.92
C ALA A 183 9.08 -8.57 20.38
N PRO A 184 9.68 -9.60 21.00
CA PRO A 184 10.87 -10.25 20.45
C PRO A 184 10.70 -10.61 18.98
N LYS A 185 11.78 -10.47 18.20
CA LYS A 185 11.72 -10.59 16.73
C LYS A 185 11.13 -11.90 16.24
N ASP A 186 11.43 -13.00 16.92
CA ASP A 186 10.95 -14.35 16.61
C ASP A 186 9.48 -14.58 16.96
N GLU A 187 8.86 -13.68 17.74
CA GLU A 187 7.43 -13.71 18.07
C GLU A 187 6.58 -12.82 17.15
N ARG A 188 7.16 -11.78 16.57
CA ARG A 188 6.49 -10.83 15.66
C ARG A 188 6.09 -11.49 14.35
N PHE A 189 5.26 -10.79 13.56
CA PHE A 189 5.05 -11.16 12.16
C PHE A 189 6.42 -11.34 11.46
N PRO A 190 6.65 -12.46 10.76
CA PRO A 190 7.99 -12.84 10.30
C PRO A 190 8.43 -11.97 9.10
N ASP A 191 8.87 -10.77 9.41
CA ASP A 191 9.50 -9.84 8.49
C ASP A 191 10.99 -10.17 8.42
N ASN A 192 11.47 -10.60 7.25
CA ASN A 192 12.86 -11.02 7.00
C ASN A 192 13.93 -9.92 7.19
N SER A 193 13.57 -8.76 7.74
CA SER A 193 14.45 -7.65 8.02
C SER A 193 15.45 -7.98 9.14
N VAL A 194 16.50 -7.17 9.28
CA VAL A 194 17.33 -7.18 10.50
C VAL A 194 16.50 -6.72 11.70
N ASP A 195 16.90 -7.09 12.91
CA ASP A 195 16.13 -6.66 14.08
C ASP A 195 16.31 -5.16 14.33
N MET A 196 15.31 -4.36 13.97
CA MET A 196 15.26 -2.94 14.29
C MET A 196 14.66 -2.67 15.68
N GLY A 197 14.29 -3.71 16.45
CA GLY A 197 13.64 -3.61 17.75
C GLY A 197 12.12 -3.42 17.72
N THR A 198 11.58 -2.90 16.61
CA THR A 198 10.14 -2.83 16.37
C THR A 198 9.79 -3.30 14.95
N GLY A 199 8.52 -3.66 14.73
CA GLY A 199 7.96 -3.92 13.42
C GLY A 199 7.67 -2.62 12.66
N TYR A 200 7.42 -2.74 11.36
CA TYR A 200 6.94 -1.62 10.54
C TYR A 200 5.59 -1.09 11.06
N ASP A 201 5.39 0.22 10.98
CA ASP A 201 4.20 0.94 11.50
C ASP A 201 3.91 0.73 12.99
N CYS A 202 4.94 0.51 13.81
CA CYS A 202 4.80 0.41 15.26
C CYS A 202 4.57 1.80 15.88
N PHE A 203 3.33 2.10 16.26
CA PHE A 203 2.96 3.32 16.97
C PHE A 203 3.24 3.13 18.47
N ASP A 204 4.50 3.30 18.81
CA ASP A 204 5.06 3.23 20.15
C ASP A 204 6.33 4.09 20.19
N THR A 205 6.68 4.68 21.33
CA THR A 205 7.89 5.52 21.43
C THR A 205 9.16 4.73 21.15
N LEU A 206 9.14 3.41 21.35
CA LEU A 206 10.25 2.52 21.02
C LEU A 206 10.61 2.53 19.52
N SER A 207 9.70 2.96 18.64
CA SER A 207 9.98 3.11 17.22
C SER A 207 10.77 4.39 16.88
N HIS A 208 10.95 5.32 17.82
CA HIS A 208 11.76 6.52 17.62
C HIS A 208 13.23 6.13 17.37
N THR A 209 13.86 6.71 16.34
CA THR A 209 15.20 6.32 15.88
C THR A 209 16.23 6.23 17.01
N ASP A 210 16.24 7.22 17.92
CA ASP A 210 17.20 7.37 19.00
C ASP A 210 16.68 6.98 20.39
N ASP A 211 15.60 6.20 20.48
CA ASP A 211 15.06 5.75 21.77
C ASP A 211 16.15 5.03 22.61
N PRO A 212 16.38 5.44 23.88
CA PRO A 212 17.45 4.88 24.71
C PRO A 212 17.23 3.44 25.17
N GLN A 213 16.00 2.92 25.06
CA GLN A 213 15.69 1.52 25.35
C GLN A 213 16.18 0.60 24.23
N ILE A 214 16.42 1.14 23.03
CA ILE A 214 16.98 0.40 21.90
C ILE A 214 18.51 0.38 22.00
N GLN A 215 19.05 -0.81 22.22
CA GLN A 215 20.47 -1.04 22.54
C GLN A 215 21.07 -2.18 21.70
N GLY A 216 22.38 -2.38 21.82
CA GLY A 216 23.09 -3.51 21.21
C GLY A 216 22.89 -3.60 19.70
N ALA A 217 22.55 -4.79 19.21
CA ALA A 217 22.38 -5.06 17.78
C ALA A 217 21.25 -4.22 17.16
N GLN A 218 20.17 -3.96 17.89
CA GLN A 218 19.04 -3.16 17.38
C GLN A 218 19.46 -1.71 17.15
N ARG A 219 20.21 -1.12 18.10
CA ARG A 219 20.79 0.22 17.94
C ARG A 219 21.76 0.28 16.78
N ALA A 220 22.64 -0.71 16.66
CA ALA A 220 23.61 -0.80 15.57
C ALA A 220 22.94 -0.94 14.19
N ASN A 221 21.77 -1.60 14.10
CA ASN A 221 21.03 -1.73 12.84
C ASN A 221 20.33 -0.42 12.43
N ARG A 222 19.98 0.45 13.40
CA ARG A 222 19.32 1.75 13.14
C ARG A 222 20.29 2.86 12.71
N GLN A 223 21.60 2.68 12.88
CA GLN A 223 22.66 3.68 12.64
C GLN A 223 23.43 3.40 11.35
#